data_AF-A0A7Y0XXJ5-F1
#
_entry.id   AF-A0A7Y0XXJ5-F1
#
_cell.length_a   1.000
_cell.length_b   1.000
_cell.length_c   1.000
_cell.angle_alpha   90.00
_cell.angle_beta   90.00
_cell.angle_gamma   90.00
#
_symmetry.space_group_name_H-M   'P 1'
#
loop_
_entity.id
_entity.type
_entity.pdbx_description
1 polymer ?
#
loop_
_entity_poly.entity_id
_entity_poly.type
_entity_poly.pdbx_seq_one_letter_code
_entity_poly.pdbx_strand_id
1 'polypeptide(L)'
;MSKIIDVRNAVIQFLKENIKTSDVTIIRVEKSGETWKTVAEVYEDDSFLKSMNLPPKKIRLFYAVVVDAELEILSFTRLSTYDDSENDNN
;
A
#
# COMPACT_ATOMS: atom_id res chain seq x y z
N MET A 1 -2.34 12.31 -19.46
CA MET A 1 -1.90 12.03 -18.07
C MET A 1 -1.26 10.64 -18.07
N SER A 2 -0.28 10.39 -17.20
CA SER A 2 0.48 9.12 -17.20
C SER A 2 -0.29 8.04 -16.44
N LYS A 3 -0.45 6.84 -17.02
CA LYS A 3 -1.16 5.70 -16.41
C LYS A 3 -0.65 5.37 -15.00
N ILE A 4 0.63 5.63 -14.71
CA ILE A 4 1.23 5.38 -13.40
C ILE A 4 0.66 6.28 -12.29
N ILE A 5 0.25 7.52 -12.61
CA ILE A 5 -0.34 8.46 -11.65
C ILE A 5 -1.75 8.00 -11.30
N ASP A 6 -2.51 7.54 -12.30
CA ASP A 6 -3.87 7.05 -12.12
C ASP A 6 -3.87 5.78 -11.23
N VAL A 7 -2.94 4.86 -11.47
CA VAL A 7 -2.72 3.68 -10.61
C VAL A 7 -2.38 4.08 -9.18
N ARG A 8 -1.46 5.04 -8.98
CA ARG A 8 -1.11 5.53 -7.64
C ARG A 8 -2.34 6.09 -6.91
N ASN A 9 -3.14 6.89 -7.59
CA ASN A 9 -4.34 7.50 -7.01
C ASN A 9 -5.38 6.44 -6.64
N ALA A 10 -5.61 5.47 -7.53
CA ALA A 10 -6.54 4.36 -7.28
C ALA A 10 -6.13 3.55 -6.04
N VAL A 11 -4.84 3.19 -5.91
CA VAL A 11 -4.33 2.46 -4.74
C VAL A 11 -4.43 3.29 -3.46
N ILE A 12 -4.08 4.58 -3.51
CA ILE A 12 -4.20 5.48 -2.34
C ILE A 12 -5.66 5.56 -1.88
N GLN A 13 -6.60 5.78 -2.80
CA GLN A 13 -8.00 5.89 -2.46
C GLN A 13 -8.53 4.59 -1.86
N PHE A 14 -8.25 3.45 -2.50
CA PHE A 14 -8.62 2.13 -2.02
C PHE A 14 -8.13 1.87 -0.59
N LEU A 15 -6.85 2.14 -0.31
CA LEU A 15 -6.27 1.89 1.01
C LEU A 15 -6.83 2.84 2.07
N LYS A 16 -7.06 4.12 1.74
CA LYS A 16 -7.68 5.08 2.68
C LYS A 16 -9.08 4.63 3.10
N GLU A 17 -9.88 4.15 2.16
CA GLU A 17 -11.25 3.70 2.39
C GLU A 17 -11.31 2.37 3.16
N ASN A 18 -10.42 1.42 2.85
CA ASN A 18 -10.48 0.06 3.41
C ASN A 18 -9.67 -0.11 4.71
N ILE A 19 -8.55 0.59 4.85
CA ILE A 19 -7.66 0.51 6.02
C ILE A 19 -7.97 1.62 7.05
N LYS A 20 -8.83 2.59 6.70
CA LYS A 20 -9.25 3.71 7.58
C LYS A 20 -8.08 4.54 8.12
N THR A 21 -7.12 4.82 7.26
CA THR A 21 -5.96 5.67 7.55
C THR A 21 -5.81 6.76 6.51
N SER A 22 -5.36 7.95 6.92
CA SER A 22 -5.05 9.05 6.00
C SER A 22 -3.64 8.97 5.40
N ASP A 23 -2.74 8.22 6.05
CA ASP A 23 -1.31 8.27 5.83
C ASP A 23 -0.88 7.08 4.98
N VAL A 24 -1.06 7.23 3.66
CA VAL A 24 -0.71 6.23 2.64
C VAL A 24 0.28 6.85 1.65
N THR A 25 1.42 6.21 1.47
CA THR A 25 2.48 6.60 0.52
C THR A 25 2.81 5.43 -0.38
N ILE A 26 2.71 5.59 -1.70
CA ILE A 26 3.14 4.56 -2.65
C ILE A 26 4.65 4.63 -2.81
N ILE A 27 5.36 3.57 -2.41
CA ILE A 27 6.83 3.49 -2.43
C ILE A 27 7.37 2.69 -3.61
N ARG A 28 6.57 1.77 -4.18
CA ARG A 28 6.91 1.01 -5.39
C ARG A 28 5.72 0.90 -6.32
N VAL A 29 5.98 1.04 -7.62
CA VAL A 29 5.01 0.79 -8.69
C VAL A 29 5.77 0.12 -9.84
N GLU A 30 5.34 -1.07 -10.22
CA GLU A 30 5.95 -1.86 -11.27
C GLU A 30 4.87 -2.40 -12.21
N LYS A 31 5.08 -2.26 -13.52
CA LYS A 31 4.17 -2.84 -14.51
C LYS A 31 4.60 -4.28 -14.80
N SER A 32 3.66 -5.22 -14.70
CA SER A 32 3.88 -6.64 -15.00
C SER A 32 2.78 -7.12 -15.95
N GLY A 33 3.08 -7.15 -17.24
CA GLY A 33 2.10 -7.45 -18.29
C GLY A 33 0.97 -6.40 -18.31
N GLU A 34 -0.27 -6.87 -18.16
CA GLU A 34 -1.48 -6.02 -18.08
C GLU A 34 -1.83 -5.57 -16.65
N THR A 35 -0.99 -5.92 -15.67
CA THR A 35 -1.21 -5.55 -14.27
C THR A 35 -0.12 -4.60 -13.76
N TRP A 36 -0.43 -3.92 -12.67
CA TRP A 36 0.48 -3.09 -11.90
C TRP A 36 0.61 -3.67 -10.50
N LYS A 37 1.84 -3.94 -10.09
CA LYS A 37 2.19 -4.32 -8.72
C LYS A 37 2.64 -3.07 -8.00
N THR A 38 2.01 -2.78 -6.87
CA THR A 38 2.35 -1.61 -6.06
C THR A 38 2.65 -2.03 -4.63
N VAL A 39 3.51 -1.25 -3.98
CA VAL A 39 3.71 -1.34 -2.54
C VAL A 39 3.44 0.02 -1.93
N ALA A 40 2.55 0.03 -0.94
CA ALA A 40 2.19 1.20 -0.17
C ALA A 40 2.73 1.07 1.25
N GLU A 41 3.39 2.12 1.72
CA GLU A 41 3.67 2.37 3.12
C GLU A 41 2.45 3.05 3.75
N VAL A 42 2.00 2.50 4.87
CA VAL A 42 0.80 2.93 5.57
C VAL A 42 1.09 3.09 7.05
N TYR A 43 0.65 4.21 7.65
CA TYR A 43 0.72 4.40 9.09
C TYR A 43 -0.66 4.16 9.71
N GLU A 44 -0.77 3.13 10.54
CA GLU A 44 -2.01 2.79 11.25
C GLU A 44 -1.84 2.98 12.74
N ASP A 45 -2.94 3.26 13.44
CA ASP A 45 -2.94 3.17 14.90
C ASP A 45 -2.73 1.71 15.31
N ASP A 46 -1.87 1.50 16.32
CA ASP A 46 -1.70 0.19 16.92
C ASP A 46 -3.03 -0.28 17.53
N SER A 47 -3.70 -1.20 16.83
CA SER A 47 -5.01 -1.73 17.21
C SER A 47 -4.97 -2.46 18.55
N PHE A 48 -3.81 -2.99 18.95
CA PHE A 48 -3.62 -3.63 20.24
C PHE A 48 -3.54 -2.60 21.37
N LEU A 49 -2.77 -1.51 21.19
CA LEU A 49 -2.76 -0.42 22.19
C LEU A 49 -4.14 0.22 22.32
N LYS A 50 -4.85 0.39 21.20
CA LYS A 50 -6.21 0.91 21.18
C LYS A 50 -7.19 0.02 21.94
N SER A 51 -7.13 -1.30 21.77
CA SER A 51 -8.02 -2.22 22.50
C SER A 51 -7.73 -2.28 24.00
N MET A 52 -6.49 -2.00 24.40
CA MET A 52 -6.04 -1.95 25.80
C MET A 52 -6.21 -0.56 26.44
N ASN A 53 -6.77 0.43 25.71
CA ASN A 53 -6.91 1.82 26.15
C ASN A 53 -5.56 2.45 26.59
N LEU A 54 -4.48 2.06 25.90
CA LEU A 54 -3.13 2.55 26.10
C LEU A 54 -2.85 3.75 25.17
N PRO A 55 -1.80 4.55 25.45
CA PRO A 55 -1.43 5.67 24.59
C PRO A 55 -1.25 5.22 23.13
N PRO A 56 -1.81 5.96 22.16
CA PRO A 56 -1.76 5.59 20.77
C PRO A 56 -0.33 5.64 20.24
N LYS A 57 0.02 4.65 19.42
CA LYS A 57 1.28 4.61 18.67
C LYS A 57 0.95 4.31 17.22
N LYS A 58 1.53 5.08 16.30
CA LYS A 58 1.47 4.75 14.87
C LYS A 58 2.47 3.65 14.56
N ILE A 59 2.02 2.62 13.88
CA ILE A 59 2.85 1.54 13.35
C ILE A 59 2.97 1.69 11.83
N ARG A 60 4.19 1.52 11.33
CA ARG A 60 4.48 1.52 9.89
C ARG A 60 4.21 0.12 9.35
N LEU A 61 3.33 0.04 8.36
CA LEU A 61 2.93 -1.20 7.70
C LEU A 61 3.11 -1.07 6.20
N PHE A 62 3.23 -2.20 5.51
CA PHE A 62 3.36 -2.25 4.07
C PHE A 62 2.25 -3.10 3.47
N TYR A 63 1.66 -2.64 2.39
CA TYR A 63 0.62 -3.33 1.65
C TYR A 63 1.07 -3.52 0.21
N ALA A 64 1.06 -4.77 -0.26
CA ALA A 64 1.14 -5.05 -1.69
C ALA A 64 -0.26 -4.96 -2.28
N VAL A 65 -0.43 -4.20 -3.37
CA VAL A 65 -1.71 -4.05 -4.07
C VAL A 65 -1.49 -4.29 -5.56
N VAL A 66 -2.31 -5.16 -6.14
CA VAL A 66 -2.31 -5.50 -7.57
C VAL A 66 -3.50 -4.83 -8.24
N VAL A 67 -3.24 -4.09 -9.31
CA VAL A 67 -4.22 -3.32 -10.08
C VAL A 67 -4.17 -3.77 -11.53
N ASP A 68 -5.30 -3.84 -12.22
CA ASP A 68 -5.33 -4.14 -13.65
C ASP A 68 -5.21 -2.89 -14.55
N ALA A 69 -5.43 -3.06 -15.85
CA ALA A 69 -5.38 -1.98 -16.84
C ALA A 69 -6.57 -1.00 -16.77
N GLU A 70 -7.67 -1.41 -16.14
CA GLU A 70 -8.92 -0.65 -15.96
C GLU A 70 -8.97 0.07 -14.60
N LEU A 71 -7.89 -0.03 -13.81
CA LEU A 71 -7.74 0.50 -12.45
C LEU A 71 -8.55 -0.25 -11.39
N GLU A 72 -8.99 -1.47 -11.68
CA GLU A 72 -9.63 -2.34 -10.71
C GLU A 72 -8.57 -2.99 -9.79
N ILE A 73 -8.86 -3.00 -8.48
CA ILE A 73 -8.02 -3.66 -7.48
C ILE A 73 -8.29 -5.16 -7.53
N LEU A 74 -7.33 -5.94 -8.01
CA LEU A 74 -7.44 -7.39 -8.11
C LEU A 74 -7.15 -8.09 -6.77
N SER A 75 -6.18 -7.58 -6.00
CA SER A 75 -5.85 -8.11 -4.68
C SER A 75 -5.06 -7.10 -3.85
N PHE A 76 -5.11 -7.25 -2.53
CA PHE A 76 -4.23 -6.55 -1.60
C PHE A 76 -3.86 -7.44 -0.41
N THR A 77 -2.62 -7.32 0.07
CA THR A 77 -2.10 -8.13 1.18
C THR A 77 -1.18 -7.29 2.06
N ARG A 78 -1.35 -7.38 3.38
CA ARG A 78 -0.39 -6.82 4.35
C ARG A 78 0.89 -7.66 4.35
N LEU A 79 2.02 -7.01 4.17
CA LEU A 79 3.34 -7.63 4.20
C LEU A 79 3.84 -7.72 5.66
N SER A 80 4.49 -8.83 6.00
CA SER A 80 5.16 -9.02 7.30
C SER A 80 6.43 -8.17 7.41
N THR A 81 7.15 -8.04 6.29
CA THR A 81 8.36 -7.25 6.12
C THR A 81 8.41 -6.72 4.68
N TYR A 82 8.96 -5.54 4.47
CA TYR A 82 9.31 -5.04 3.14
C TYR A 82 10.79 -4.65 3.17
N ASP A 83 11.59 -5.29 2.32
CA ASP A 83 12.99 -4.97 2.10
C ASP A 83 13.13 -4.49 0.64
N ASP A 84 13.61 -3.26 0.46
CA ASP A 84 13.76 -2.62 -0.84
C ASP A 84 15.12 -2.93 -1.49
N SER A 85 15.97 -3.73 -0.83
CA SER A 85 17.35 -3.98 -1.25
C SER A 85 17.52 -4.97 -2.41
N GLU A 86 16.45 -5.60 -2.92
CA GLU A 86 16.55 -6.56 -4.03
C GLU A 86 16.54 -5.93 -5.45
N ASN A 87 16.51 -4.61 -5.59
CA ASN A 87 16.36 -3.96 -6.90
C ASN A 87 17.68 -3.47 -7.56
N ASP A 88 18.85 -3.79 -6.99
CA ASP A 88 20.16 -3.33 -7.51
C ASP A 88 20.85 -4.31 -8.49
N ASN A 89 20.18 -5.37 -8.95
CA ASN A 89 20.77 -6.31 -9.92
C ASN A 89 19.83 -6.57 -11.11
N ASN A 90 19.86 -5.69 -12.12
CA ASN A 90 19.73 -6.08 -13.53
C ASN A 90 20.25 -5.00 -14.49
#